data_AF-A0A0D6TK77-F1
#
_entry.id   AF-A0A0D6TK77-F1
#
_cell.length_a   1.000
_cell.length_b   1.000
_cell.length_c   1.000
_cell.angle_alpha   90.00
_cell.angle_beta   90.00
_cell.angle_gamma   90.00
#
_symmetry.space_group_name_H-M   'P 1'
#
loop_
_entity.id
_entity.type
_entity.pdbx_description
1 polymer ?
#
loop_
_entity_poly.entity_id
_entity_poly.type
_entity_poly.pdbx_seq_one_letter_code
_entity_poly.pdbx_strand_id
1 'polypeptide(L)'
;MITKDDVLKIAIQVLKNSDIDYTSIDNVDKIRFISKDDMVYPFPYGKYKGIKKDHFSISYGEIWGIEEKSMFIDIDAENGEPLYIITPHGYLDIED
;
A
#
# COMPACT_ATOMS: atom_id res chain seq x y z
N MET A 1 -6.61 11.07 -11.22
CA MET A 1 -7.01 10.04 -10.24
C MET A 1 -6.99 8.71 -10.93
N ILE A 2 -6.23 7.76 -10.41
CA ILE A 2 -6.10 6.42 -10.98
C ILE A 2 -7.30 5.54 -10.60
N THR A 3 -7.49 4.42 -11.30
CA THR A 3 -8.56 3.46 -11.00
C THR A 3 -8.08 2.38 -10.02
N LYS A 4 -9.02 1.66 -9.39
CA LYS A 4 -8.68 0.51 -8.54
C LYS A 4 -7.98 -0.62 -9.32
N ASP A 5 -8.27 -0.77 -10.61
CA ASP A 5 -7.54 -1.70 -11.49
C ASP A 5 -6.08 -1.28 -11.68
N ASP A 6 -5.81 0.02 -11.78
CA ASP A 6 -4.43 0.54 -11.86
C ASP A 6 -3.71 0.30 -10.54
N VAL A 7 -4.38 0.56 -9.40
CA VAL A 7 -3.84 0.29 -8.04
C VAL A 7 -3.40 -1.16 -7.91
N LEU A 8 -4.23 -2.12 -8.33
CA LEU A 8 -3.88 -3.55 -8.24
C LEU A 8 -2.63 -3.88 -9.07
N LYS A 9 -2.53 -3.36 -10.30
CA LYS A 9 -1.35 -3.57 -11.15
C LYS A 9 -0.09 -2.96 -10.55
N ILE A 10 -0.19 -1.74 -10.01
CA ILE A 10 0.91 -1.04 -9.35
C ILE A 10 1.36 -1.82 -8.12
N ALA A 11 0.43 -2.26 -7.28
CA ALA A 11 0.72 -3.04 -6.08
C ALA A 11 1.47 -4.35 -6.39
N ILE A 12 1.02 -5.10 -7.40
CA ILE A 12 1.71 -6.32 -7.86
C ILE A 12 3.13 -6.00 -8.33
N GLN A 13 3.30 -4.91 -9.08
CA GLN A 13 4.62 -4.50 -9.57
C GLN A 13 5.55 -4.08 -8.42
N VAL A 14 5.02 -3.37 -7.44
CA VAL A 14 5.75 -2.94 -6.23
C VAL A 14 6.22 -4.16 -5.44
N LEU A 15 5.32 -5.09 -5.10
CA LEU A 15 5.67 -6.32 -4.37
C LEU A 15 6.77 -7.11 -5.09
N LYS A 16 6.66 -7.23 -6.41
CA LYS A 16 7.65 -7.90 -7.25
C LYS A 16 9.01 -7.17 -7.25
N ASN A 17 9.02 -5.84 -7.34
CA ASN A 17 10.26 -5.05 -7.36
C ASN A 17 10.95 -5.03 -6.00
N SER A 18 10.18 -5.09 -4.92
CA SER A 18 10.67 -5.13 -3.54
C SER A 18 11.06 -6.53 -3.07
N ASP A 19 10.99 -7.54 -3.94
CA ASP A 19 11.28 -8.96 -3.62
C ASP A 19 10.47 -9.49 -2.42
N ILE A 20 9.20 -9.07 -2.33
CA ILE A 20 8.28 -9.48 -1.27
C ILE A 20 7.46 -10.67 -1.75
N ASP A 21 7.67 -11.82 -1.12
CA ASP A 21 6.84 -12.99 -1.28
C ASP A 21 5.52 -12.81 -0.53
N TYR A 22 4.39 -12.97 -1.23
CA TYR A 22 3.05 -12.85 -0.65
C TYR A 22 2.19 -14.07 -1.00
N THR A 23 1.30 -14.45 -0.08
CA THR A 23 0.36 -15.58 -0.26
C THR A 23 -0.99 -15.16 -0.80
N SER A 24 -1.38 -13.90 -0.56
CA SER A 24 -2.66 -13.35 -1.00
C SER A 24 -2.55 -11.85 -1.27
N ILE A 25 -3.42 -11.33 -2.14
CA ILE A 25 -3.58 -9.89 -2.36
C ILE A 25 -5.06 -9.59 -2.58
N ASP A 26 -5.52 -8.46 -2.06
CA ASP A 26 -6.89 -8.01 -2.25
C ASP A 26 -7.23 -7.85 -3.74
N ASN A 27 -8.46 -8.22 -4.09
CA ASN A 27 -9.00 -7.92 -5.41
C ASN A 27 -9.48 -6.46 -5.50
N VAL A 28 -9.79 -6.02 -6.72
CA VAL A 28 -10.20 -4.64 -7.02
C VAL A 28 -11.36 -4.17 -6.12
N ASP A 29 -12.30 -5.04 -5.78
CA ASP A 29 -13.47 -4.68 -4.96
C ASP A 29 -13.11 -4.32 -3.51
N LYS A 30 -12.04 -4.91 -2.97
CA LYS A 30 -11.59 -4.72 -1.59
C LYS A 30 -10.65 -3.52 -1.40
N ILE A 31 -10.12 -2.95 -2.49
CA ILE A 31 -9.27 -1.75 -2.43
C ILE A 31 -10.07 -0.58 -1.86
N ARG A 32 -9.52 0.07 -0.84
CA ARG A 32 -10.17 1.20 -0.15
C ARG A 32 -9.59 2.51 -0.63
N PHE A 33 -10.45 3.49 -0.89
CA PHE A 33 -10.05 4.88 -1.04
C PHE A 33 -10.16 5.58 0.31
N ILE A 34 -9.15 6.37 0.66
CA ILE A 34 -9.09 7.15 1.89
C ILE A 34 -8.83 8.61 1.49
N SER A 35 -9.81 9.48 1.76
CA SER A 35 -9.67 10.93 1.55
C SER A 35 -8.75 11.52 2.60
N LYS A 36 -7.92 12.49 2.21
CA LYS A 36 -7.08 13.29 3.10
C LYS A 36 -7.88 13.98 4.20
N ASP A 37 -9.13 14.33 3.92
CA ASP A 37 -10.01 15.01 4.86
C ASP A 37 -10.53 14.04 5.94
N ASP A 38 -10.61 12.74 5.61
CA ASP A 38 -11.04 11.67 6.53
C ASP A 38 -9.87 11.06 7.32
N MET A 39 -8.62 11.36 6.94
CA MET A 39 -7.44 10.87 7.65
C MET A 39 -7.37 11.46 9.05
N VAL A 40 -7.38 10.62 10.09
CA VAL A 40 -7.19 11.07 11.48
C VAL A 40 -5.76 11.58 11.69
N TYR A 41 -4.78 10.84 11.18
CA TYR A 41 -3.35 11.15 11.28
C TYR A 41 -2.73 11.26 9.88
N PRO A 42 -1.71 12.11 9.69
CA PRO A 42 -0.93 12.10 8.44
C PRO A 42 -0.15 10.79 8.28
N PHE A 43 0.43 10.57 7.10
CA PHE A 43 1.26 9.40 6.87
C PHE A 43 2.42 9.33 7.88
N PRO A 44 2.64 8.16 8.50
CA PRO A 44 3.65 8.00 9.55
C PRO A 44 5.08 7.83 9.01
N TYR A 45 5.23 7.39 7.75
CA TYR A 45 6.48 6.96 7.13
C TYR A 45 6.58 7.43 5.66
N GLY A 46 7.70 7.16 5.00
CA GLY A 46 7.88 7.47 3.58
C GLY A 46 8.12 8.92 3.24
N LYS A 47 8.23 9.16 1.93
CA LYS A 47 8.41 10.47 1.28
C LYS A 47 7.38 11.51 1.73
N TYR A 48 6.18 11.05 2.09
CA TYR A 48 5.04 11.89 2.48
C TYR A 48 4.77 11.92 3.99
N LYS A 49 5.75 11.53 4.82
CA LYS A 49 5.62 11.57 6.27
C LYS A 49 5.17 12.95 6.77
N GLY A 50 4.14 12.96 7.62
CA GLY A 50 3.58 14.19 8.19
C GLY A 50 2.59 14.92 7.26
N ILE A 51 2.34 14.41 6.05
CA ILE A 51 1.39 14.96 5.08
C ILE A 51 0.14 14.07 5.04
N LYS A 52 -1.04 14.67 4.81
CA LYS A 52 -2.28 13.97 4.46
C LYS A 52 -2.51 14.06 2.96
N LYS A 53 -2.83 12.93 2.31
CA LYS A 53 -3.11 12.89 0.87
C LYS A 53 -4.14 11.82 0.57
N ASP A 54 -4.92 12.06 -0.48
CA ASP A 54 -5.89 11.08 -0.98
C ASP A 54 -5.14 9.87 -1.50
N HIS A 55 -5.47 8.68 -1.00
CA HIS A 55 -4.75 7.46 -1.36
C HIS A 55 -5.68 6.26 -1.45
N PHE A 56 -5.24 5.26 -2.19
CA PHE A 56 -5.78 3.92 -2.14
C PHE A 56 -4.93 3.05 -1.21
N SER A 57 -5.59 2.21 -0.43
CA SER A 57 -4.95 1.21 0.41
C SER A 57 -5.37 -0.18 -0.05
N ILE A 58 -4.40 -1.03 -0.35
CA ILE A 58 -4.59 -2.42 -0.78
C ILE A 58 -3.85 -3.36 0.17
N SER A 59 -4.52 -4.42 0.59
CA SER A 59 -3.93 -5.39 1.52
C SER A 59 -3.30 -6.57 0.78
N TYR A 60 -2.23 -7.11 1.34
CA TYR A 60 -1.62 -8.37 0.92
C TYR A 60 -1.28 -9.25 2.13
N GLY A 61 -1.19 -10.56 1.94
CA GLY A 61 -0.84 -11.52 2.99
C GLY A 61 0.61 -11.98 2.85
N GLU A 62 1.34 -12.02 3.96
CA GLU A 62 2.71 -12.55 4.04
C GLU A 62 2.80 -13.59 5.16
N ILE A 63 3.52 -14.69 4.93
CA ILE A 63 3.74 -15.69 5.98
C ILE A 63 4.76 -15.16 6.98
N TRP A 64 4.36 -15.10 8.23
CA TRP A 64 5.22 -14.72 9.35
C TRP A 64 5.23 -15.82 10.40
N GLY A 65 6.28 -16.64 10.36
CA GLY A 65 6.37 -17.84 11.19
C GLY A 65 5.39 -18.92 10.72
N ILE A 66 4.32 -19.15 11.49
CA ILE A 66 3.27 -20.14 11.17
C ILE A 66 1.94 -19.48 10.79
N GLU A 67 1.86 -18.15 10.80
CA GLU A 67 0.63 -17.39 10.57
C GLU A 67 0.77 -16.55 9.30
N GLU A 68 -0.34 -16.34 8.59
CA GLU A 68 -0.42 -15.30 7.57
C GLU A 68 -0.79 -13.98 8.24
N LYS A 69 -0.01 -12.92 7.97
CA LYS A 69 -0.33 -11.56 8.42
C LYS A 69 -0.72 -10.69 7.24
N SER A 70 -1.80 -9.93 7.43
CA SER A 70 -2.25 -8.93 6.46
C SER A 70 -1.47 -7.63 6.63
N MET A 71 -0.89 -7.21 5.52
CA MET A 71 -0.05 -6.03 5.32
C MET A 71 -0.69 -5.11 4.29
N PHE A 72 -0.16 -3.90 4.10
CA PHE A 72 -0.79 -2.91 3.23
C PHE A 72 0.23 -2.15 2.39
N ILE A 73 -0.21 -1.75 1.21
CA ILE A 73 0.47 -0.78 0.35
C ILE A 73 -0.47 0.40 0.19
N ASP A 74 0.03 1.58 0.51
CA ASP A 74 -0.69 2.82 0.23
C ASP A 74 -0.15 3.42 -1.08
N ILE A 75 -1.05 3.75 -2.00
CA ILE A 75 -0.76 4.26 -3.34
C ILE A 75 -1.48 5.58 -3.53
N ASP A 76 -0.78 6.58 -4.03
CA ASP A 76 -1.34 7.89 -4.30
C ASP A 76 -2.54 7.83 -5.24
N ALA A 77 -3.67 8.45 -4.84
CA ALA A 77 -4.87 8.37 -5.65
C ALA A 77 -4.77 9.23 -6.93
N GLU A 78 -3.95 10.27 -6.95
CA GLU A 78 -3.87 11.21 -8.07
C GLU A 78 -3.03 10.65 -9.22
N ASN A 79 -1.80 10.22 -8.92
CA ASN A 79 -0.78 9.84 -9.90
C ASN A 79 -0.36 8.36 -9.85
N GLY A 80 -0.80 7.59 -8.84
CA GLY A 80 -0.44 6.18 -8.69
C GLY A 80 0.97 5.93 -8.14
N GLU A 81 1.63 6.94 -7.60
CA GLU A 81 2.90 6.80 -6.90
C GLU A 81 2.72 5.92 -5.65
N PRO A 82 3.45 4.80 -5.54
CA PRO A 82 3.47 4.03 -4.30
C PRO A 82 4.08 4.85 -3.16
N LEU A 83 3.41 4.90 -2.01
CA LEU A 83 3.82 5.77 -0.90
C LEU A 83 4.78 5.06 0.06
N TYR A 84 4.40 3.87 0.52
CA TYR A 84 5.22 2.96 1.32
C TYR A 84 4.54 1.58 1.38
N ILE A 85 5.31 0.58 1.81
CA ILE A 85 4.81 -0.77 2.11
C ILE A 85 4.89 -0.97 3.62
N ILE A 86 3.82 -1.44 4.25
CA ILE A 86 3.89 -2.00 5.60
C ILE A 86 4.23 -3.48 5.47
N THR A 87 5.22 -3.95 6.22
CA THR A 87 5.62 -5.37 6.26
C THR A 87 5.51 -5.90 7.68
N PRO A 88 5.56 -7.23 7.91
CA PRO A 88 5.58 -7.79 9.25
C PRO A 88 6.76 -7.28 10.11
N HIS A 89 7.80 -6.74 9.45
CA HIS A 89 9.03 -6.26 10.07
C HIS A 89 9.08 -4.73 10.24
N GLY A 90 8.07 -3.99 9.77
CA GLY A 90 8.02 -2.53 9.86
C GLY A 90 7.42 -1.90 8.62
N TYR A 91 8.15 -0.97 8.01
CA TYR A 91 7.78 -0.39 6.73
C TYR A 91 9.00 -0.38 5.79
N LEU A 92 8.72 -0.34 4.49
CA LEU A 92 9.71 -0.13 3.45
C LEU A 92 9.37 1.16 2.72
N ASP A 93 10.37 2.01 2.58
CA ASP A 93 10.30 3.14 1.66
C ASP A 93 10.38 2.62 0.24
N ILE A 94 9.54 3.15 -0.63
CA ILE A 94 9.58 2.88 -2.05
C ILE A 94 10.37 4.03 -2.67
N GLU A 95 11.68 3.84 -2.81
CA GLU A 95 12.55 4.79 -3.52
C GLU A 95 12.44 4.57 -5.04
N ASP A 96 12.54 5.68 -5.79
CA ASP A 96 12.57 5.71 -7.26
C ASP A 96 13.88 5.12 -7.84
#